data_AF-A0A1X1X990-F1
#
_entry.id   AF-A0A1X1X990-F1
#
_cell.length_a   1.000
_cell.length_b   1.000
_cell.length_c   1.000
_cell.angle_alpha   90.00
_cell.angle_beta   90.00
_cell.angle_gamma   90.00
#
_symmetry.space_group_name_H-M   'P 1'
#
loop_
_entity.id
_entity.type
_entity.pdbx_description
1 polymer ?
#
loop_
_entity_poly.entity_id
_entity_poly.type
_entity_poly.pdbx_seq_one_letter_code
_entity_poly.pdbx_strand_id
1 'polypeptide(L)'
;MPTRTLGVALWNYRDGDGRRRRALFGQRFELSEDELARGERADVFAPEPEPAAAPGPAAPTGAAPLPPKQAAPKAAWVDYAEAIGIERAEAHAMSKPDLIDAVTTQLDEAT
;
A
#
# COMPACT_ATOMS: atom_id res chain seq x y z
N MET A 1 -8.01 6.93 -22.10
CA MET A 1 -7.21 5.73 -22.40
C MET A 1 -7.07 4.95 -21.10
N PRO A 2 -7.56 3.70 -21.01
CA PRO A 2 -7.40 2.86 -19.83
C PRO A 2 -5.92 2.53 -19.55
N THR A 3 -5.52 2.60 -18.27
CA THR A 3 -4.18 2.19 -17.81
C THR A 3 -4.25 0.77 -17.26
N ARG A 4 -3.41 -0.14 -17.75
CA ARG A 4 -3.32 -1.52 -17.23
C ARG A 4 -1.89 -1.88 -16.82
N THR A 5 -1.78 -2.93 -16.00
CA THR A 5 -0.51 -3.50 -15.57
C THR A 5 -0.22 -4.79 -16.34
N LEU A 6 1.00 -4.98 -16.83
CA LEU A 6 1.36 -6.21 -17.54
C LEU A 6 1.59 -7.38 -16.57
N GLY A 7 0.94 -8.52 -16.83
CA GLY A 7 1.09 -9.76 -16.07
C GLY A 7 2.07 -10.76 -16.69
N VAL A 8 2.49 -10.54 -17.93
CA VAL A 8 3.49 -11.36 -18.64
C VAL A 8 4.87 -10.69 -18.68
N ALA A 9 5.92 -11.46 -18.97
CA ALA A 9 7.30 -10.97 -18.99
C ALA A 9 7.53 -9.78 -19.95
N LEU A 10 6.95 -9.85 -21.14
CA LEU A 10 7.10 -8.86 -22.20
C LEU A 10 5.87 -8.89 -23.10
N TRP A 11 5.34 -7.72 -23.45
CA TRP A 11 4.27 -7.60 -24.43
C TRP A 11 4.51 -6.43 -25.38
N ASN A 12 4.30 -6.70 -26.67
CA ASN A 12 4.39 -5.69 -27.72
C ASN A 12 2.97 -5.25 -28.07
N TYR A 13 2.66 -3.97 -27.83
CA TYR A 13 1.35 -3.37 -28.05
C TYR A 13 1.47 -2.14 -28.95
N ARG A 14 0.33 -1.57 -29.37
CA ARG A 14 0.28 -0.28 -30.05
C ARG A 14 -0.30 0.78 -29.12
N ASP A 15 0.33 1.95 -29.07
CA ASP A 15 -0.26 3.10 -28.36
C ASP A 15 -1.39 3.74 -29.19
N GLY A 16 -2.06 4.74 -28.61
CA GLY A 16 -3.13 5.49 -29.28
C GLY A 16 -2.70 6.17 -30.58
N ASP A 17 -1.40 6.41 -30.75
CA ASP A 17 -0.81 6.96 -31.98
C ASP A 17 -0.47 5.87 -33.02
N GLY A 18 -0.81 4.60 -32.75
CA GLY A 18 -0.52 3.45 -33.60
C GLY A 18 0.96 3.02 -33.59
N ARG A 19 1.79 3.61 -32.70
CA ARG A 19 3.21 3.27 -32.59
C ARG A 19 3.38 2.01 -31.78
N ARG A 20 4.27 1.14 -32.25
CA ARG A 20 4.63 -0.08 -31.54
C ARG A 20 5.42 0.27 -30.29
N ARG A 21 4.94 -0.18 -29.14
CA ARG A 21 5.61 -0.10 -27.85
C ARG A 21 5.76 -1.47 -27.23
N ARG A 22 6.66 -1.55 -26.25
CA ARG A 22 6.82 -2.73 -25.40
C ARG A 22 6.56 -2.36 -23.95
N ALA A 23 5.81 -3.22 -23.27
CA ALA A 23 5.66 -3.20 -21.83
C ALA A 23 6.39 -4.42 -21.25
N LEU A 24 6.98 -4.23 -20.08
CA LEU A 24 7.58 -5.29 -19.28
C LEU A 24 6.65 -5.68 -18.13
N PHE A 25 6.87 -6.86 -17.56
CA PHE A 25 6.12 -7.35 -16.40
C PHE A 25 6.02 -6.30 -15.28
N GLY A 26 4.83 -6.13 -14.73
CA GLY A 26 4.55 -5.17 -13.65
C GLY A 26 4.54 -3.70 -14.07
N GLN A 27 4.86 -3.39 -15.33
CA GLN A 27 4.82 -2.03 -15.84
C GLN A 27 3.36 -1.60 -16.04
N ARG A 28 3.05 -0.37 -15.63
CA ARG A 28 1.77 0.30 -15.94
C ARG A 28 1.92 1.13 -17.22
N PHE A 29 0.94 1.01 -18.11
CA PHE A 29 0.94 1.71 -19.39
C PHE A 29 -0.49 1.94 -19.86
N GLU A 30 -0.66 3.01 -20.64
CA GLU A 30 -1.93 3.38 -21.24
C GLU A 30 -2.14 2.60 -22.53
N LEU A 31 -3.36 2.12 -22.71
CA LEU A 31 -3.78 1.32 -23.85
C LEU A 31 -5.00 1.93 -24.51
N SER A 32 -5.10 1.76 -25.82
CA SER A 32 -6.35 1.94 -26.54
C SER A 32 -7.31 0.80 -26.23
N GLU A 33 -8.61 1.03 -26.39
CA GLU A 33 -9.65 0.01 -26.17
C GLU A 33 -9.42 -1.26 -27.02
N ASP A 34 -8.94 -1.10 -28.26
CA ASP A 34 -8.61 -2.22 -29.15
C ASP A 34 -7.47 -3.11 -28.60
N GLU A 35 -6.42 -2.50 -28.05
CA GLU A 35 -5.29 -3.25 -27.48
C GLU A 35 -5.65 -3.81 -26.10
N LEU A 36 -6.52 -3.13 -25.34
CA LEU A 36 -7.10 -3.70 -24.13
C LEU A 36 -7.88 -4.99 -24.45
N ALA A 37 -8.78 -4.96 -25.43
CA ALA A 37 -9.55 -6.16 -25.82
C ALA A 37 -8.63 -7.30 -26.30
N ARG A 38 -7.55 -6.97 -27.00
CA ARG A 38 -6.52 -7.94 -27.42
C ARG A 38 -5.81 -8.56 -26.22
N GLY A 39 -5.39 -7.73 -25.28
CA GLY A 39 -4.64 -8.18 -24.12
C GLY A 39 -5.51 -9.01 -23.15
N GLU A 40 -6.79 -8.67 -22.98
CA GLU A 40 -7.74 -9.48 -22.20
C GLU A 40 -7.97 -10.84 -22.85
N ARG A 41 -8.14 -10.89 -24.18
CA ARG A 41 -8.29 -12.15 -24.92
C ARG A 41 -7.05 -13.04 -24.83
N ALA A 42 -5.88 -12.43 -24.70
CA ALA A 42 -4.59 -13.12 -24.59
C ALA A 42 -4.12 -13.32 -23.14
N ASP A 43 -4.94 -12.90 -22.16
CA ASP A 43 -4.65 -12.97 -20.73
C ASP A 43 -3.26 -12.42 -20.34
N VAL A 44 -2.85 -11.32 -20.98
CA VAL A 44 -1.51 -10.73 -20.80
C VAL A 44 -1.42 -9.76 -19.63
N PHE A 45 -2.56 -9.33 -19.11
CA PHE A 45 -2.64 -8.37 -18.03
C PHE A 45 -2.56 -9.06 -16.68
N ALA A 46 -1.92 -8.39 -15.72
CA ALA A 46 -2.07 -8.80 -14.35
C ALA A 46 -3.55 -8.63 -13.98
N PRO A 47 -4.13 -9.52 -13.16
CA PRO A 47 -5.43 -9.25 -12.56
C PRO A 47 -5.35 -7.84 -11.99
N GLU A 48 -6.33 -6.99 -12.38
CA GLU A 48 -6.39 -5.62 -11.88
C GLU A 48 -6.16 -5.72 -10.39
N PRO A 49 -5.09 -5.10 -9.84
CA PRO A 49 -4.99 -5.03 -8.41
C PRO A 49 -6.31 -4.38 -8.02
N GLU A 50 -7.20 -5.15 -7.37
CA GLU A 50 -8.31 -4.60 -6.61
C GLU A 50 -7.76 -3.33 -6.05
N PRO A 51 -8.40 -2.16 -6.29
CA PRO A 51 -7.86 -0.91 -5.85
C PRO A 51 -7.48 -1.17 -4.42
N ALA A 52 -6.16 -1.24 -4.17
CA ALA A 52 -5.65 -1.19 -2.82
C ALA A 52 -6.35 0.05 -2.37
N ALA A 53 -7.32 -0.15 -1.47
CA ALA A 53 -8.23 0.88 -1.08
C ALA A 53 -7.34 2.12 -0.90
N ALA A 54 -7.84 3.30 -1.26
CA ALA A 54 -7.32 4.51 -0.62
C ALA A 54 -6.96 4.13 0.83
N PRO A 55 -5.82 4.56 1.42
CA PRO A 55 -5.48 4.22 2.79
C PRO A 55 -6.54 4.80 3.75
N GLY A 56 -7.74 4.25 3.72
CA GLY A 56 -8.66 4.10 4.79
C GLY A 56 -8.05 3.03 5.67
N PRO A 57 -8.15 3.23 6.98
CA PRO A 57 -7.35 2.52 7.95
C PRO A 57 -7.53 1.03 7.72
N ALA A 58 -6.41 0.35 7.47
CA ALA A 58 -6.35 -1.09 7.56
C ALA A 58 -6.94 -1.48 8.91
N ALA A 59 -8.14 -2.05 8.91
CA ALA A 59 -8.59 -2.84 10.05
C ALA A 59 -7.58 -4.00 10.15
N PRO A 60 -6.87 -4.14 11.28
CA PRO A 60 -5.77 -5.08 11.38
C PRO A 60 -6.33 -6.50 11.31
N THR A 61 -5.83 -7.28 10.36
CA THR A 61 -5.53 -8.70 10.63
C THR A 61 -4.87 -8.75 11.99
N GLY A 62 -5.42 -9.52 12.93
CA GLY A 62 -5.09 -9.60 14.36
C GLY A 62 -3.64 -9.97 14.69
N ALA A 63 -2.69 -9.22 14.16
CA ALA A 63 -1.31 -9.09 14.56
C ALA A 63 -1.16 -7.64 14.99
N ALA A 64 -0.79 -7.40 16.24
CA ALA A 64 -0.49 -6.07 16.74
C ALA A 64 0.43 -5.36 15.72
N PRO A 65 0.17 -4.07 15.39
CA PRO A 65 1.03 -3.35 14.45
C PRO A 65 2.47 -3.40 14.94
N LEU A 66 3.43 -3.31 14.02
CA LEU A 66 4.85 -3.21 14.38
C LEU A 66 5.16 -1.80 14.92
N PRO A 67 5.98 -1.68 15.99
CA PRO A 67 6.32 -0.38 16.53
C PRO A 67 7.05 0.48 15.50
N PRO A 68 6.72 1.78 15.39
CA PRO A 68 7.41 2.68 14.48
C PRO A 68 8.90 2.80 14.85
N LYS A 69 9.74 3.14 13.87
CA LYS A 69 11.18 3.39 14.12
C LYS A 69 11.33 4.54 15.12
N GLN A 70 12.34 4.53 15.99
CA GLN A 70 12.60 5.64 16.94
C GLN A 70 12.73 7.02 16.26
N ALA A 71 13.22 7.05 15.02
CA ALA A 71 13.30 8.27 14.20
C ALA A 71 11.94 8.79 13.70
N ALA A 72 10.87 8.03 13.84
CA ALA A 72 9.53 8.41 13.38
C ALA A 72 9.00 9.65 14.13
N PRO A 73 8.12 10.45 13.49
CA PRO A 73 7.51 11.60 14.14
C PRO A 73 6.58 11.16 15.28
N LYS A 74 6.35 12.05 16.26
CA LYS A 74 5.44 11.79 17.39
C LYS A 74 4.05 11.33 16.93
N ALA A 75 3.52 11.90 15.84
CA ALA A 75 2.24 11.48 15.28
C ALA A 75 2.17 9.98 14.99
N ALA A 76 3.22 9.40 14.41
CA ALA A 76 3.28 7.96 14.13
C ALA A 76 3.32 7.11 15.41
N TRP A 77 3.89 7.65 16.50
CA TRP A 77 3.86 7.00 17.81
C TRP A 77 2.48 7.07 18.46
N VAL A 78 1.75 8.18 18.27
CA VAL A 78 0.38 8.34 18.79
C VAL A 78 -0.60 7.40 18.07
N ASP A 79 -0.48 7.29 16.75
CA ASP A 79 -1.29 6.35 15.96
C ASP A 79 -1.01 4.89 16.36
N TYR A 80 0.26 4.58 16.67
CA TYR A 80 0.66 3.27 17.16
C TYR A 80 0.12 2.97 18.55
N ALA A 81 0.22 3.94 19.46
CA ALA A 81 -0.29 3.87 20.82
C ALA A 81 -1.80 3.58 20.82
N GLU A 82 -2.57 4.28 19.98
CA GLU A 82 -4.01 4.02 19.77
C GLU A 82 -4.27 2.58 19.31
N ALA A 83 -3.43 2.07 18.41
CA ALA A 83 -3.61 0.73 17.85
C ALA A 83 -3.24 -0.41 18.83
N ILE A 84 -2.41 -0.15 19.85
CA ILE A 84 -2.09 -1.11 20.92
C ILE A 84 -2.94 -0.91 22.19
N GLY A 85 -3.87 0.06 22.19
CA GLY A 85 -4.85 0.28 23.27
C GLY A 85 -4.57 1.46 24.21
N ILE A 86 -3.53 2.26 23.95
CA ILE A 86 -3.27 3.52 24.68
C ILE A 86 -4.15 4.61 24.08
N GLU A 87 -4.84 5.41 24.91
CA GLU A 87 -5.73 6.45 24.39
C GLU A 87 -4.98 7.50 23.58
N ARG A 88 -5.50 7.86 22.40
CA ARG A 88 -4.89 8.86 21.51
C ARG A 88 -4.67 10.21 22.20
N ALA A 89 -5.62 10.63 23.03
CA ALA A 89 -5.54 11.90 23.76
C ALA A 89 -4.39 11.90 24.78
N GLU A 90 -4.23 10.79 25.50
CA GLU A 90 -3.13 10.56 26.44
C GLU A 90 -1.78 10.52 25.72
N ALA A 91 -1.69 9.74 24.63
CA ALA A 91 -0.50 9.65 23.80
C ALA A 91 -0.09 11.01 23.20
N HIS A 92 -1.07 11.83 22.82
CA HIS A 92 -0.81 13.18 22.30
C HIS A 92 -0.33 14.15 23.40
N ALA A 93 -0.75 13.94 24.66
CA ALA A 93 -0.32 14.73 25.81
C ALA A 93 1.11 14.37 26.26
N MET A 94 1.52 13.10 26.14
CA MET A 94 2.85 12.61 26.51
C MET A 94 3.98 13.19 25.64
N SER A 95 5.20 13.30 26.17
CA SER A 95 6.36 13.61 25.32
C SER A 95 6.70 12.41 24.44
N LYS A 96 7.38 12.64 23.30
CA LYS A 96 7.85 11.53 22.44
C LYS A 96 8.64 10.45 23.21
N PRO A 97 9.60 10.76 24.12
CA PRO A 97 10.28 9.72 24.90
C PRO A 97 9.32 8.95 25.83
N ASP A 98 8.46 9.65 26.57
CA ASP A 98 7.48 9.03 27.48
C ASP A 98 6.53 8.09 26.72
N LEU A 99 6.13 8.49 25.51
CA LEU A 99 5.26 7.70 24.64
C LEU A 99 5.95 6.43 24.13
N ILE A 100 7.24 6.50 23.80
CA ILE A 100 8.03 5.32 23.39
C ILE A 100 8.15 4.34 24.56
N ASP A 101 8.37 4.86 25.77
CA ASP A 101 8.50 4.06 26.98
C ASP A 101 7.17 3.34 27.30
N ALA A 102 6.06 4.08 27.35
CA ALA A 102 4.72 3.54 27.57
C ALA A 102 4.34 2.47 26.55
N VAL A 103 4.63 2.71 25.26
CA VAL A 103 4.43 1.74 24.18
C VAL A 103 5.26 0.48 24.37
N THR A 104 6.52 0.63 24.80
CA THR A 104 7.44 -0.50 25.00
C THR A 104 6.99 -1.37 26.18
N THR A 105 6.56 -0.75 27.28
CA THR A 105 5.97 -1.45 28.44
C THR A 105 4.70 -2.21 28.06
N GLN A 106 3.78 -1.57 27.31
CA GLN A 106 2.53 -2.21 26.88
C GLN A 106 2.77 -3.44 25.99
N LEU A 107 3.83 -3.43 25.16
CA LEU A 107 4.20 -4.57 24.32
C LEU A 107 4.82 -5.73 25.13
N ASP A 108 5.55 -5.42 26.20
CA ASP A 108 6.10 -6.43 27.12
C ASP A 108 4.99 -7.14 27.89
N GLU A 109 3.98 -6.41 28.38
CA GLU A 109 2.83 -6.99 29.10
C GLU A 109 1.87 -7.80 28.20
N ALA A 110 1.88 -7.55 26.89
CA ALA A 110 1.03 -8.24 25.92
C ALA A 110 1.64 -9.54 25.34
N THR A 111 2.86 -9.91 25.76
CA THR A 111 3.58 -11.14 25.36
C THR A 111 3.49 -12.21 26.43
#